data_AF-A0A133VB47-F1
#
_entry.id   AF-A0A133VB47-F1
#
_cell.length_a   1.000
_cell.length_b   1.000
_cell.length_c   1.000
_cell.angle_alpha   90.00
_cell.angle_beta   90.00
_cell.angle_gamma   90.00
#
_symmetry.space_group_name_H-M   'P 1'
#
loop_
_entity.id
_entity.type
_entity.pdbx_description
1 polymer ?
#
loop_
_entity_poly.entity_id
_entity_poly.type
_entity_poly.pdbx_seq_one_letter_code
_entity_poly.pdbx_strand_id
1 'polypeptide(L)' 'MPTTITVKRGTREKLERLKKERKAKSFDQLLADIAEKELGIPDSLFGKVKGIKENFEREHEERL' A
#
# COMPACT_ATOMS: atom_id res chain seq x y z
N MET A 1 -1.71 -6.67 16.97
CA MET A 1 -2.52 -7.70 17.64
C MET A 1 -3.29 -8.44 16.55
N PRO A 2 -3.23 -9.79 16.46
CA PRO A 2 -3.94 -10.51 15.42
C PRO A 2 -5.44 -10.55 15.71
N THR A 3 -6.26 -10.22 14.71
CA THR A 3 -7.72 -10.33 14.78
C THR A 3 -8.18 -11.49 13.90
N THR A 4 -9.00 -12.39 14.44
CA THR A 4 -9.54 -13.51 13.67
C THR A 4 -10.82 -13.11 12.96
N ILE A 5 -10.87 -13.33 11.65
CA ILE A 5 -12.07 -13.13 10.83
C ILE A 5 -12.54 -14.50 10.34
N THR A 6 -13.79 -14.85 10.65
CA THR A 6 -14.42 -16.07 10.14
C THR A 6 -15.11 -15.77 8.81
N VAL A 7 -14.79 -16.56 7.78
CA VAL A 7 -15.38 -16.42 6.44
C VAL A 7 -16.01 -17.74 6.00
N LYS A 8 -17.01 -17.65 5.10
CA LYS A 8 -17.60 -18.83 4.47
C LYS A 8 -16.56 -19.56 3.62
N ARG A 9 -16.71 -20.88 3.49
CA ARG A 9 -15.80 -21.73 2.69
C ARG A 9 -15.61 -21.23 1.26
N GLY A 10 -16.68 -20.87 0.56
CA GLY A 10 -16.60 -20.33 -0.79
C GLY A 10 -15.81 -19.02 -0.88
N THR A 11 -15.86 -18.17 0.15
CA THR A 11 -15.04 -16.95 0.22
C THR A 11 -13.56 -17.29 0.43
N ARG A 12 -13.26 -18.26 1.29
CA ARG A 12 -11.88 -18.74 1.49
C ARG A 12 -11.27 -19.28 0.19
N GLU A 13 -12.02 -20.06 -0.58
CA GLU A 13 -11.54 -20.60 -1.87
C GLU A 13 -11.23 -19.49 -2.88
N LYS A 14 -12.04 -18.43 -2.93
CA LYS A 14 -11.77 -17.25 -3.74
C LYS A 14 -10.49 -16.52 -3.29
N LEU A 15 -10.31 -16.34 -1.98
CA LEU A 15 -9.11 -15.71 -1.42
C LEU A 15 -7.85 -16.53 -1.70
N GLU A 16 -7.93 -17.87 -1.66
CA GLU A 16 -6.81 -18.76 -2.00
C GLU A 16 -6.39 -18.63 -3.47
N ARG A 17 -7.36 -18.55 -4.40
CA ARG A 17 -7.07 -18.30 -5.81
C ARG A 17 -6.42 -16.92 -6.02
N LEU A 18 -7.01 -15.89 -5.43
CA LEU A 18 -6.51 -14.52 -5.53
C LEU A 18 -5.11 -14.36 -4.94
N LYS A 19 -4.81 -15.06 -3.83
CA LYS A 19 -3.47 -15.10 -3.23
C LYS A 19 -2.43 -15.67 -4.20
N LYS A 20 -2.77 -16.74 -4.93
CA LYS A 20 -1.89 -17.36 -5.93
C LYS A 20 -1.65 -16.44 -7.12
N GLU A 21 -2.71 -15.85 -7.66
CA GLU A 21 -2.64 -14.92 -8.82
C GLU A 21 -1.75 -13.71 -8.52
N ARG A 22 -1.91 -13.11 -7.33
CA ARG A 22 -1.13 -11.94 -6.91
C ARG A 22 0.20 -12.27 -6.25
N LYS A 23 0.52 -13.56 -6.09
CA LYS A 23 1.73 -14.05 -5.39
C LYS A 23 1.92 -13.43 -3.99
N ALA A 24 0.82 -13.16 -3.29
CA ALA A 24 0.86 -12.57 -1.95
C ALA A 24 1.42 -13.59 -0.93
N LYS A 25 2.23 -13.11 0.02
CA LYS A 25 2.91 -13.99 1.00
C LYS A 25 1.92 -14.54 2.03
N SER A 26 0.98 -13.71 2.47
CA SER A 26 -0.06 -14.06 3.46
C SER A 26 -1.44 -13.58 3.01
N PHE A 27 -2.49 -14.10 3.66
CA PHE A 27 -3.84 -13.55 3.48
C PHE A 27 -3.96 -12.14 4.04
N ASP A 28 -3.21 -11.84 5.10
CA ASP A 28 -3.16 -10.52 5.71
C ASP A 28 -2.63 -9.48 4.73
N GLN A 29 -1.51 -9.77 4.06
CA GLN A 29 -0.97 -8.92 3.00
C GLN A 29 -1.97 -8.73 1.86
N LEU A 30 -2.58 -9.82 1.39
CA LEU A 30 -3.57 -9.75 0.31
C LEU A 30 -4.77 -8.86 0.69
N LEU A 31 -5.28 -8.99 1.91
CA LEU A 31 -6.43 -8.22 2.39
C LEU A 31 -6.07 -6.76 2.63
N ALA A 32 -4.86 -6.48 3.13
CA ALA A 32 -4.33 -5.12 3.26
C ALA A 32 -4.23 -4.44 1.89
N ASP A 33 -3.58 -5.08 0.90
CA ASP A 33 -3.42 -4.54 -0.45
C ASP A 33 -4.78 -4.25 -1.12
N ILE A 34 -5.79 -5.10 -0.88
CA ILE A 34 -7.15 -4.88 -1.39
C ILE A 34 -7.80 -3.70 -0.66
N ALA A 35 -7.71 -3.66 0.67
CA ALA A 35 -8.30 -2.59 1.46
C ALA A 35 -7.69 -1.22 1.12
N GLU A 36 -6.37 -1.13 1.00
CA GLU A 36 -5.65 0.08 0.61
C GLU A 36 -6.08 0.58 -0.77
N LYS A 37 -6.17 -0.34 -1.74
CA LYS A 37 -6.63 -0.02 -3.10
C LYS A 37 -8.09 0.50 -3.13
N GLU A 38 -9.01 -0.16 -2.42
CA GLU A 38 -10.43 0.21 -2.43
C GLU A 38 -10.70 1.47 -1.59
N LEU A 39 -9.97 1.68 -0.51
CA LEU A 39 -10.06 2.89 0.32
C LEU A 39 -9.30 4.07 -0.27
N GLY A 40 -8.59 3.88 -1.39
CA GLY A 40 -7.78 4.92 -2.03
C GLY A 40 -6.63 5.41 -1.15
N ILE A 41 -6.17 4.60 -0.20
CA ILE A 41 -5.04 4.93 0.66
C ILE A 41 -3.78 4.63 -0.15
N PRO A 42 -2.99 5.65 -0.54
CA PRO A 42 -1.78 5.41 -1.29
C PRO A 42 -0.77 4.68 -0.39
N ASP A 43 -0.15 3.60 -0.90
CA ASP A 43 0.91 2.82 -0.24
C ASP A 43 2.07 3.72 0.27
N SER A 44 2.20 4.93 -0.27
CA SER A 44 3.20 5.90 0.12
C SER A 44 2.85 7.31 -0.36
N LEU A 45 2.88 8.30 0.55
CA LEU A 45 2.94 9.72 0.18
C LEU A 45 4.29 10.07 -0.47
N PHE A 46 5.37 9.33 -0.17
CA PHE A 46 6.70 9.57 -0.71
C PHE A 46 6.85 9.17 -2.18
N GLY A 47 6.08 8.19 -2.67
CA GLY A 47 6.08 7.80 -4.08
C GLY A 47 5.63 8.91 -5.02
N LYS A 48 4.71 9.78 -4.57
CA LYS A 48 4.26 10.97 -5.32
C LYS A 48 5.27 12.11 -5.29
N VAL A 49 6.07 12.24 -4.24
CA VAL A 49 7.07 13.31 -4.11
C VAL A 49 8.37 13.00 -4.87
N LYS A 50 8.68 11.72 -5.10
CA LYS A 50 9.91 11.30 -5.81
C LYS A 50 9.98 11.73 -7.29
N GLY A 51 8.86 12.22 -7.86
CA GLY A 51 8.79 12.77 -9.21
C GLY A 51 8.98 14.28 -9.30
N ILE A 52 8.92 15.00 -8.19
CA ILE A 52 9.18 16.44 -8.16
C ILE A 52 10.67 16.62 -7.86
N LYS A 53 11.50 16.45 -8.89
CA LYS A 53 12.84 17.03 -8.91
C LYS A 53 12.69 18.52 -9.24
N GLU A 54 12.05 19.29 -8.37
CA GLU A 54 12.33 20.72 -8.39
C GLU A 54 13.72 20.89 -7.80
N ASN A 55 14.61 21.52 -8.57
CA ASN A 55 15.92 21.92 -8.08
C ASN A 55 15.66 22.82 -6.86
N PHE A 56 16.01 22.34 -5.68
CA PHE A 56 15.96 23.15 -4.48
C PHE A 56 17.05 24.22 -4.59
N GLU A 57 16.71 25.37 -5.16
CA GLU A 57 17.56 26.55 -5.13
C GLU A 57 17.51 27.12 -3.72
N ARG A 58 18.60 26.93 -2.97
CA ARG A 58 18.81 27.67 -1.73
C ARG A 58 19.06 29.12 -2.09
N GLU A 59 18.12 30.00 -1.78
CA GLU A 59 18.42 31.42 -1.70
C GLU A 59 19.55 31.61 -0.69
N HIS A 60 20.69 32.07 -1.19
CA HIS A 60 21.83 32.42 -0.37
C HIS A 60 21.43 33.62 0.49
N GLU A 61 21.25 33.41 1.79
CA GLU A 61 21.22 34.54 2.74
C GLU A 61 22.60 35.20 2.71
N GLU A 62 22.72 36.32 1.99
CA GLU A 62 23.80 37.27 2.20
C GLU A 62 23.63 37.86 3.61
N ARG A 63 24.44 37.36 4.55
CA ARG A 63 24.65 38.01 5.84
C ARG A 63 25.39 39.33 5.61
N LEU A 64 24.66 40.44 5.68
CA LEU A 64 25.17 41.79 5.94
C LEU A 64 25.69 41.90 7.38
#